data_AF-A0A6M8VLX1-F1
#
_entry.id   AF-A0A6M8VLX1-F1
#
_cell.length_a   1.000
_cell.length_b   1.000
_cell.length_c   1.000
_cell.angle_alpha   90.00
_cell.angle_beta   90.00
_cell.angle_gamma   90.00
#
_symmetry.space_group_name_H-M   'P 1'
#
loop_
_entity.id
_entity.type
_entity.pdbx_description
1 polymer ?
#
loop_
_entity_poly.entity_id
_entity_poly.type
_entity_poly.pdbx_seq_one_letter_code
_entity_poly.pdbx_strand_id
1 'polypeptide(L)'
;MAVILMMMSVLAWSIYPVIAAWGVEQIAIWEFIFFSQVFSIGSAWLLLQLTPGASSVPYKRFFAYERKDKLRLLYNVIAFLGSQLCLLGSFAYITKSGATIAFETWPIFAMYLTPVLMKKSWEVIPARDYMFAIIALAGVVFILCPEVSNSFFIGDNVTMLHYGAILLPVFGGFLMAAASAFKASVAQNIEVKGHPVISLLSMQVAMGWYFLPITGAFALFWPGQESVYTAQNIFALAVVGIFILTMGALFYTWSLLRATRSNITVLWYFVPVFSAVWFWWTGTSAVTDYIIIGAILVISSNLLISTKADSKCAYMTTLVSLLAVGIFCYFTDGIPGLDDYYEAIGVPIVFFVILVAFTMDRLIRRDVTEENLAISILHRIFQSKNMTKAHRKIVVENVTQMLRTNNVEKINALYKKIIAIKYKNLADVAEDIDRLALSKTQNTNFGDLFVTALIAFMTVGVTIVFRIGDFVADAFCIGMTASVVFIFFTIVDLSNSRKSFHLEFKENGERVLADEVTRDNSSDIILSSILIFMLLTAFTGLLWYKHYGF
;
A
#
# COMPACT_ATOMS: atom_id res chain seq x y z
N MET A 1 4.27 17.78 0.95
CA MET A 1 5.08 18.14 -0.23
C MET A 1 5.43 16.94 -1.10
N ALA A 2 6.08 15.88 -0.60
CA ALA A 2 6.47 14.72 -1.42
C ALA A 2 5.28 14.05 -2.16
N VAL A 3 4.16 13.82 -1.46
CA VAL A 3 2.94 13.27 -2.06
C VAL A 3 2.40 14.16 -3.19
N ILE A 4 2.36 15.48 -3.00
CA ILE A 4 1.88 16.43 -4.03
C ILE A 4 2.76 16.35 -5.29
N LEU A 5 4.09 16.33 -5.11
CA LEU A 5 5.04 16.16 -6.22
C LEU A 5 4.81 14.82 -6.95
N MET A 6 4.61 13.74 -6.21
CA MET A 6 4.31 12.43 -6.81
C MET A 6 2.99 12.48 -7.59
N MET A 7 1.92 13.06 -7.05
CA MET A 7 0.64 13.19 -7.76
C MET A 7 0.73 14.06 -9.02
N MET A 8 1.50 15.15 -9.00
CA MET A 8 1.75 15.94 -10.21
C MET A 8 2.49 15.12 -11.27
N SER A 9 3.44 14.28 -10.85
CA SER A 9 4.12 13.35 -11.76
C SER A 9 3.15 12.33 -12.34
N VAL A 10 2.33 11.70 -11.50
CA VAL A 10 1.29 10.74 -11.89
C VAL A 10 0.35 11.34 -12.94
N LEU A 11 -0.14 12.57 -12.73
CA LEU A 11 -1.02 13.23 -13.69
C LEU A 11 -0.31 13.46 -15.03
N ALA A 12 0.94 13.93 -15.01
CA ALA A 12 1.72 14.13 -16.24
C ALA A 12 1.95 12.81 -16.99
N TRP A 13 2.31 11.73 -16.27
CA TRP A 13 2.56 10.42 -16.86
C TRP A 13 1.29 9.69 -17.27
N SER A 14 0.14 9.95 -16.66
CA SER A 14 -1.14 9.34 -17.06
C SER A 14 -1.60 9.71 -18.45
N ILE A 15 -1.12 10.82 -18.99
CA ILE A 15 -1.40 11.29 -20.36
C ILE A 15 -0.50 10.55 -21.38
N TYR A 16 0.65 10.03 -20.95
CA TYR A 16 1.64 9.41 -21.84
C TYR A 16 1.07 8.25 -22.67
N PRO A 17 0.36 7.26 -22.10
CA PRO A 17 -0.17 6.15 -22.88
C PRO A 17 -1.09 6.60 -24.03
N VAL A 18 -1.89 7.64 -23.82
CA VAL A 18 -2.81 8.17 -24.83
C VAL A 18 -2.04 8.80 -25.99
N ILE A 19 -1.08 9.68 -25.68
CA ILE A 19 -0.28 10.36 -26.72
C ILE A 19 0.66 9.38 -27.43
N ALA A 20 1.27 8.44 -26.68
CA ALA A 20 2.17 7.44 -27.24
C ALA A 20 1.43 6.45 -28.15
N ALA A 21 0.23 5.99 -27.77
CA ALA A 21 -0.58 5.10 -28.60
C ALA A 21 -0.91 5.74 -29.95
N TRP A 22 -1.30 7.03 -29.95
CA TRP A 22 -1.56 7.79 -31.16
C TRP A 22 -0.28 8.11 -31.97
N GLY A 23 0.79 8.54 -31.29
CA GLY A 23 2.04 8.96 -31.94
C GLY A 23 2.79 7.82 -32.61
N VAL A 24 2.77 6.62 -32.02
CA VAL A 24 3.46 5.43 -32.57
C VAL A 24 2.74 4.87 -33.80
N GLU A 25 1.49 5.25 -34.06
CA GLU A 25 0.80 4.88 -35.32
C GLU A 25 1.26 5.72 -36.52
N GLN A 26 1.84 6.89 -36.27
CA GLN A 26 2.24 7.84 -37.31
C GLN A 26 3.75 8.03 -37.44
N ILE A 27 4.50 7.77 -36.36
CA ILE A 27 5.94 7.97 -36.28
C ILE A 27 6.60 6.66 -35.86
N ALA A 28 7.70 6.30 -36.51
CA ALA A 28 8.54 5.18 -36.10
C ALA A 28 8.92 5.28 -34.62
N ILE A 29 8.86 4.15 -33.90
CA ILE A 29 9.11 4.08 -32.45
C ILE A 29 10.41 4.78 -32.03
N TRP A 30 11.51 4.53 -32.74
CA TRP A 30 12.82 5.08 -32.37
C TRP A 30 12.91 6.58 -32.64
N GLU A 31 12.27 7.07 -33.70
CA GLU A 31 12.16 8.50 -33.97
C GLU A 31 11.27 9.18 -32.92
N PHE A 32 10.16 8.56 -32.54
CA PHE A 32 9.29 9.05 -31.47
C PHE A 32 10.05 9.20 -30.14
N ILE A 33 10.81 8.17 -29.75
CA ILE A 33 11.65 8.20 -28.54
C ILE A 33 12.74 9.26 -28.69
N PHE A 34 13.46 9.29 -29.81
CA PHE A 34 14.55 10.24 -30.06
C PHE A 34 14.08 11.68 -29.96
N PHE A 35 13.06 12.08 -30.73
CA PHE A 35 12.57 13.46 -30.73
C PHE A 35 11.96 13.86 -29.39
N SER A 36 11.24 12.96 -28.71
CA SER A 36 10.74 13.22 -27.36
C SER A 36 11.88 13.49 -26.37
N GLN A 37 12.99 12.76 -26.48
CA GLN A 37 14.19 13.00 -25.66
C GLN A 37 14.90 14.30 -26.05
N VAL A 38 14.98 14.65 -27.34
CA VAL A 38 15.51 15.94 -27.79
C VAL A 38 14.72 17.08 -27.17
N PHE A 39 13.38 17.04 -27.22
CA PHE A 39 12.53 18.04 -26.57
C PHE A 39 12.71 18.05 -25.05
N SER A 40 12.86 16.87 -24.42
CA SER A 40 13.08 16.80 -22.98
C SER A 40 14.41 17.44 -22.55
N ILE A 41 15.52 17.07 -23.20
CA ILE A 41 16.85 17.57 -22.88
C ILE A 41 16.96 19.05 -23.21
N GLY A 42 16.41 19.48 -24.36
CA GLY A 42 16.36 20.87 -24.77
C GLY A 42 15.56 21.74 -23.81
N SER A 43 14.38 21.29 -23.38
CA SER A 43 13.56 22.02 -22.40
C SER A 43 14.17 22.01 -21.00
N ALA A 44 14.80 20.92 -20.57
CA ALA A 44 15.55 20.88 -19.31
C ALA A 44 16.72 21.87 -19.31
N TRP A 45 17.45 21.96 -20.44
CA TRP A 45 18.52 22.93 -20.61
C TRP A 45 17.98 24.37 -20.59
N LEU A 46 16.90 24.64 -21.32
CA LEU A 46 16.26 25.96 -21.35
C LEU A 46 15.78 26.37 -19.95
N LEU A 47 15.05 25.50 -19.26
CA LEU A 47 14.58 25.74 -17.89
C LEU A 47 15.75 25.95 -16.92
N LEU A 48 16.86 25.23 -17.09
CA LEU A 48 18.08 25.43 -16.30
C LEU A 48 18.68 26.83 -16.52
N GLN A 49 18.71 27.33 -17.76
CA GLN A 49 19.19 28.69 -18.04
C GLN A 49 18.25 29.78 -17.50
N LEU A 50 16.94 29.53 -17.55
CA LEU A 50 15.91 30.49 -17.13
C LEU A 50 15.67 30.48 -15.61
N THR A 51 16.12 29.45 -14.89
CA THR A 51 15.90 29.34 -13.45
C THR A 51 16.68 30.44 -12.70
N PRO A 52 16.00 31.31 -11.92
CA PRO A 52 16.66 32.35 -11.15
C PRO A 52 17.73 31.77 -10.21
N GLY A 53 18.95 32.29 -10.28
CA GLY A 53 20.08 31.84 -9.47
C GLY A 53 20.85 30.64 -10.05
N ALA A 54 20.48 30.11 -11.22
CA ALA A 54 21.26 29.03 -11.86
C ALA A 54 22.70 29.44 -12.21
N SER A 55 22.94 30.72 -12.52
CA SER A 55 24.29 31.25 -12.76
C SER A 55 25.13 31.40 -11.48
N SER A 56 24.49 31.56 -10.32
CA SER A 56 25.17 31.75 -9.03
C SER A 56 25.32 30.47 -8.21
N VAL A 57 24.54 29.43 -8.52
CA VAL A 57 24.57 28.15 -7.80
C VAL A 57 25.56 27.20 -8.47
N PRO A 58 26.63 26.76 -7.79
CA PRO A 58 27.59 25.82 -8.36
C PRO A 58 26.96 24.42 -8.47
N TYR A 59 26.45 24.06 -9.64
CA TYR A 59 26.01 22.71 -9.96
C TYR A 59 27.06 21.98 -10.83
N LYS A 60 27.17 20.67 -10.64
CA LYS A 60 28.10 19.85 -11.44
C LYS A 60 27.54 19.66 -12.86
N ARG A 61 28.38 19.82 -13.87
CA ARG A 61 28.09 19.39 -15.25
C ARG A 61 28.46 17.92 -15.43
N PHE A 62 27.95 17.28 -16.48
CA PHE A 62 28.19 15.85 -16.76
C PHE A 62 29.67 15.43 -16.61
N PHE A 63 30.61 16.18 -17.19
CA PHE A 63 32.03 15.84 -17.12
C PHE A 63 32.62 15.95 -15.71
N ALA A 64 32.02 16.75 -14.83
CA ALA A 64 32.40 16.90 -13.44
C ALA A 64 31.77 15.85 -12.51
N TYR A 65 30.90 14.96 -13.02
CA TYR A 65 30.36 13.86 -12.24
C TYR A 65 31.43 12.81 -11.96
N GLU A 66 31.33 12.17 -10.78
CA GLU A 66 32.19 11.05 -10.44
C GLU A 66 31.95 9.88 -11.39
N ARG A 67 32.97 9.04 -11.60
CA ARG A 67 32.87 7.86 -12.48
C ARG A 67 31.69 6.95 -12.08
N LYS A 68 31.43 6.80 -10.78
CA LYS A 68 30.31 5.99 -10.27
C LYS A 68 28.95 6.56 -10.69
N ASP A 69 28.77 7.88 -10.64
CA ASP A 69 27.51 8.51 -11.04
C ASP A 69 27.32 8.48 -12.56
N LYS A 70 28.39 8.68 -13.34
CA LYS A 70 28.35 8.50 -14.81
C LYS A 70 27.94 7.08 -15.20
N LEU A 71 28.50 6.06 -14.55
CA LEU A 71 28.12 4.66 -14.77
C LEU A 71 26.66 4.39 -14.39
N ARG A 72 26.17 4.96 -13.28
CA ARG A 72 24.75 4.83 -12.89
C ARG A 72 23.81 5.52 -13.88
N LEU A 73 24.19 6.68 -14.44
CA LEU A 73 23.43 7.31 -15.52
C LEU A 73 23.41 6.45 -16.78
N LEU A 74 24.53 5.83 -17.15
CA LEU A 74 24.58 4.88 -18.26
C LEU A 74 23.66 3.68 -18.00
N TYR A 75 23.69 3.08 -16.80
CA TYR A 75 22.78 2.00 -16.44
C TYR A 75 21.31 2.44 -16.42
N ASN A 76 21.01 3.68 -16.01
CA ASN A 76 19.67 4.24 -16.16
C ASN A 76 19.23 4.27 -17.64
N VAL A 77 20.08 4.76 -18.55
CA VAL A 77 19.76 4.83 -19.98
C VAL A 77 19.54 3.43 -20.55
N ILE A 78 20.44 2.49 -20.26
CA ILE A 78 20.33 1.09 -20.73
C ILE A 78 19.04 0.45 -20.20
N ALA A 79 18.76 0.59 -18.90
CA ALA A 79 17.56 0.03 -18.29
C ALA A 79 16.29 0.69 -18.83
N PHE A 80 16.27 2.01 -19.05
CA PHE A 80 15.13 2.70 -19.64
C PHE A 80 14.89 2.30 -21.09
N LEU A 81 15.93 2.22 -21.93
CA LEU A 81 15.77 1.79 -23.31
C LEU A 81 15.37 0.31 -23.38
N GLY A 82 15.94 -0.53 -22.53
CA GLY A 82 15.51 -1.91 -22.36
C GLY A 82 14.04 -2.02 -21.92
N SER A 83 13.59 -1.13 -21.03
CA SER A 83 12.19 -1.10 -20.59
C SER A 83 11.24 -0.71 -21.72
N GLN A 84 11.58 0.31 -22.52
CA GLN A 84 10.81 0.69 -23.70
C GLN A 84 10.81 -0.41 -24.77
N LEU A 85 11.95 -1.07 -25.01
CA LEU A 85 12.04 -2.20 -25.93
C LEU A 85 11.14 -3.36 -25.51
N CYS A 86 11.14 -3.70 -24.22
CA CYS A 86 10.28 -4.76 -23.70
C CYS A 86 8.79 -4.39 -23.81
N LEU A 87 8.43 -3.15 -23.44
CA LEU A 87 7.05 -2.67 -23.54
C LEU A 87 6.57 -2.64 -25.00
N LEU A 88 7.29 -1.94 -25.87
CA LEU A 88 6.89 -1.77 -27.27
C LEU A 88 7.01 -3.08 -28.05
N GLY A 89 8.03 -3.90 -27.75
CA GLY A 89 8.15 -5.25 -28.28
C GLY A 89 6.97 -6.15 -27.88
N SER A 90 6.43 -5.96 -26.67
CA SER A 90 5.25 -6.71 -26.24
C SER A 90 3.98 -6.37 -27.02
N PHE A 91 3.87 -5.16 -27.60
CA PHE A 91 2.73 -4.81 -28.47
C PHE A 91 2.61 -5.70 -29.73
N ALA A 92 3.70 -6.37 -30.13
CA ALA A 92 3.66 -7.32 -31.24
C ALA A 92 3.03 -8.67 -30.85
N TYR A 93 2.93 -8.97 -29.55
CA TYR A 93 2.49 -10.26 -29.04
C TYR A 93 1.23 -10.20 -28.20
N ILE A 94 0.95 -9.08 -27.55
CA ILE A 94 -0.23 -8.84 -26.70
C ILE A 94 -0.86 -7.48 -27.03
N THR A 95 -2.10 -7.24 -26.59
CA THR A 95 -2.77 -5.95 -26.83
C THR A 95 -1.97 -4.80 -26.20
N LYS A 96 -1.96 -3.62 -26.85
CA LYS A 96 -1.23 -2.44 -26.37
C LYS A 96 -1.61 -2.12 -24.91
N SER A 97 -2.90 -2.21 -24.60
CA SER A 97 -3.45 -2.06 -23.24
C SER A 97 -2.91 -3.12 -22.27
N GLY A 98 -2.96 -4.40 -22.64
CA GLY A 98 -2.43 -5.52 -21.86
C GLY A 98 -0.96 -5.33 -21.47
N ALA A 99 -0.15 -4.95 -22.46
CA ALA A 99 1.28 -4.67 -22.32
C ALA A 99 1.59 -3.50 -21.39
N THR A 100 0.95 -2.35 -21.61
CA THR A 100 1.15 -1.17 -20.78
C THR A 100 0.82 -1.47 -19.33
N ILE A 101 -0.25 -2.20 -19.06
CA ILE A 101 -0.66 -2.43 -17.68
C ILE A 101 0.23 -3.49 -16.98
N ALA A 102 0.64 -4.55 -17.67
CA ALA A 102 1.65 -5.48 -17.15
C ALA A 102 2.99 -4.77 -16.87
N PHE A 103 3.33 -3.75 -17.66
CA PHE A 103 4.47 -2.88 -17.44
C PHE A 103 4.31 -1.96 -16.22
N GLU A 104 3.10 -1.49 -15.93
CA GLU A 104 2.77 -0.69 -14.74
C GLU A 104 2.88 -1.47 -13.41
N THR A 105 3.33 -2.73 -13.41
CA THR A 105 3.69 -3.48 -12.20
C THR A 105 4.99 -2.98 -11.55
N TRP A 106 5.75 -2.15 -12.24
CA TRP A 106 7.05 -1.65 -11.81
C TRP A 106 7.12 -0.96 -10.43
N PRO A 107 6.07 -0.28 -9.90
CA PRO A 107 6.15 0.37 -8.60
C PRO A 107 6.47 -0.58 -7.44
N ILE A 108 6.02 -1.84 -7.51
CA ILE A 108 6.38 -2.90 -6.54
C ILE A 108 7.88 -3.17 -6.60
N PHE A 109 8.46 -3.36 -7.78
CA PHE A 109 9.90 -3.56 -7.92
C PHE A 109 10.68 -2.34 -7.43
N ALA A 110 10.16 -1.13 -7.66
CA ALA A 110 10.77 0.10 -7.19
C ALA A 110 10.78 0.21 -5.66
N MET A 111 9.73 -0.25 -4.96
CA MET A 111 9.72 -0.28 -3.48
C MET A 111 10.91 -1.04 -2.90
N TYR A 112 11.38 -2.08 -3.58
CA TYR A 112 12.54 -2.88 -3.15
C TYR A 112 13.87 -2.36 -3.69
N LEU A 113 13.93 -1.94 -4.96
CA LEU A 113 15.17 -1.48 -5.60
C LEU A 113 15.62 -0.10 -5.11
N THR A 114 14.67 0.82 -4.87
CA THR A 114 14.98 2.20 -4.49
C THR A 114 15.71 2.28 -3.14
N PRO A 115 15.31 1.58 -2.06
CA PRO A 115 16.06 1.54 -0.82
C PRO A 115 17.47 0.96 -0.93
N VAL A 116 17.68 -0.03 -1.82
CA VAL A 116 18.99 -0.66 -2.02
C VAL A 116 19.96 0.28 -2.73
N LEU A 117 19.48 1.06 -3.71
CA LEU A 117 20.32 1.90 -4.56
C LEU A 117 20.49 3.33 -4.04
N MET A 118 19.52 3.87 -3.30
CA MET A 118 19.62 5.20 -2.69
C MET A 118 20.26 5.10 -1.30
N LYS A 119 21.30 5.90 -1.05
CA LYS A 119 22.00 5.96 0.25
C LYS A 119 21.23 6.83 1.24
N LYS A 120 19.93 6.59 1.38
CA LYS A 120 19.03 7.37 2.23
C LYS A 120 18.56 6.48 3.37
N SER A 121 18.49 7.03 4.58
CA SER A 121 17.85 6.35 5.71
C SER A 121 16.34 6.35 5.50
N TRP A 122 15.85 5.27 4.89
CA TRP A 122 14.42 5.02 4.72
C TRP A 122 13.81 4.51 6.02
N GLU A 123 12.61 4.96 6.33
CA GLU A 123 11.79 4.29 7.34
C GLU A 123 11.47 2.85 6.89
N VAL A 124 11.43 1.92 7.84
CA VAL A 124 11.04 0.53 7.57
C VAL A 124 9.61 0.50 7.04
N ILE A 125 9.40 -0.13 5.89
CA ILE A 125 8.06 -0.31 5.31
C ILE A 125 7.30 -1.32 6.19
N PRO A 126 6.15 -0.95 6.78
CA PRO A 126 5.36 -1.87 7.58
C PRO A 126 4.76 -2.98 6.69
N ALA A 127 4.58 -4.19 7.25
CA ALA A 127 4.01 -5.35 6.54
C ALA A 127 2.67 -5.03 5.83
N ARG A 128 1.86 -4.18 6.45
CA ARG A 128 0.60 -3.66 5.92
C ARG A 128 0.73 -3.01 4.54
N ASP A 129 1.78 -2.23 4.31
CA ASP A 129 1.92 -1.48 3.06
C ASP A 129 2.22 -2.44 1.89
N TYR A 130 2.89 -3.57 2.17
CA TYR A 130 3.06 -4.64 1.18
C TYR A 130 1.73 -5.32 0.85
N MET A 131 0.89 -5.60 1.85
CA MET A 131 -0.45 -6.16 1.62
C MET A 131 -1.28 -5.24 0.72
N PHE A 132 -1.29 -3.93 0.96
CA PHE A 132 -2.01 -2.98 0.11
C PHE A 132 -1.35 -2.78 -1.27
N ALA A 133 -0.03 -2.89 -1.38
CA ALA A 133 0.61 -2.92 -2.69
C ALA A 133 0.15 -4.12 -3.53
N ILE A 134 -0.03 -5.30 -2.91
CA ILE A 134 -0.59 -6.49 -3.57
C ILE A 134 -2.07 -6.26 -3.95
N ILE A 135 -2.87 -5.60 -3.10
CA ILE A 135 -4.27 -5.28 -3.43
C ILE A 135 -4.35 -4.27 -4.58
N ALA A 136 -3.47 -3.26 -4.60
CA ALA A 136 -3.36 -2.33 -5.73
C ALA A 136 -2.98 -3.05 -7.03
N LEU A 137 -2.03 -3.99 -6.96
CA LEU A 137 -1.68 -4.86 -8.08
C LEU A 137 -2.86 -5.73 -8.55
N ALA A 138 -3.62 -6.31 -7.62
CA ALA A 138 -4.84 -7.03 -7.96
C ALA A 138 -5.85 -6.11 -8.67
N GLY A 139 -5.97 -4.85 -8.24
CA GLY A 139 -6.77 -3.83 -8.93
C GLY A 139 -6.32 -3.60 -10.36
N VAL A 140 -5.02 -3.45 -10.57
CA VAL A 140 -4.41 -3.35 -11.90
C VAL A 140 -4.72 -4.59 -12.77
N VAL A 141 -4.68 -5.80 -12.19
CA VAL A 141 -5.07 -7.05 -12.87
C VAL A 141 -6.57 -7.10 -13.18
N PHE A 142 -7.43 -6.52 -12.33
CA PHE A 142 -8.86 -6.41 -12.62
C PHE A 142 -9.13 -5.49 -13.81
N ILE A 143 -8.51 -4.30 -13.86
CA ILE A 143 -8.57 -3.39 -15.03
C ILE A 143 -8.22 -4.13 -16.32
N LEU A 144 -7.33 -5.12 -16.22
CA LEU A 144 -6.84 -5.95 -17.32
C LEU A 144 -7.72 -7.13 -17.74
N CYS A 145 -8.63 -7.58 -16.88
CA CYS A 145 -9.30 -8.87 -17.08
C CYS A 145 -10.06 -9.00 -18.42
N PRO A 146 -10.79 -7.97 -18.91
CA PRO A 146 -11.49 -8.02 -20.21
C PRO A 146 -10.57 -8.21 -21.42
N GLU A 147 -9.37 -7.61 -21.36
CA GLU A 147 -8.37 -7.71 -22.43
C GLU A 147 -7.77 -9.13 -22.49
N VAL A 148 -7.63 -9.75 -21.32
CA VAL A 148 -7.07 -11.08 -21.11
C VAL A 148 -8.08 -12.18 -21.48
N SER A 149 -9.37 -12.00 -21.18
CA SER A 149 -10.43 -12.96 -21.52
C SER A 149 -10.71 -13.03 -23.02
N ASN A 150 -10.64 -11.90 -23.72
CA ASN A 150 -10.97 -11.84 -25.15
C ASN A 150 -9.84 -12.31 -26.07
N SER A 151 -8.61 -12.47 -25.56
CA SER A 151 -7.43 -12.67 -26.41
C SER A 151 -6.49 -13.79 -25.98
N PHE A 152 -6.44 -14.17 -24.69
CA PHE A 152 -5.25 -14.83 -24.13
C PHE A 152 -5.45 -16.26 -23.62
N PHE A 153 -6.61 -16.58 -23.06
CA PHE A 153 -6.85 -17.89 -22.40
C PHE A 153 -7.81 -18.82 -23.14
N ILE A 154 -8.55 -18.33 -24.14
CA ILE A 154 -9.67 -19.07 -24.78
C ILE A 154 -9.30 -19.55 -26.20
N GLY A 155 -8.09 -19.24 -26.70
CA GLY A 155 -7.64 -19.75 -28.00
C GLY A 155 -7.03 -21.15 -27.91
N ASP A 156 -7.43 -22.07 -28.80
CA ASP A 156 -6.98 -23.47 -28.88
C ASP A 156 -5.46 -23.66 -29.14
N ASN A 157 -4.67 -22.59 -29.24
CA ASN A 157 -3.23 -22.61 -29.54
C ASN A 157 -2.39 -21.83 -28.51
N VAL A 158 -2.52 -22.16 -27.22
CA VAL A 158 -1.64 -21.61 -26.17
C VAL A 158 -0.23 -22.20 -26.31
N THR A 159 0.65 -21.51 -27.04
CA THR A 159 2.07 -21.86 -27.19
C THR A 159 2.93 -21.23 -26.08
N MET A 160 4.12 -21.79 -25.77
CA MET A 160 5.08 -21.19 -24.81
C MET A 160 5.41 -19.71 -25.10
N LEU A 161 5.30 -19.28 -26.36
CA LEU A 161 5.45 -17.90 -26.82
C LEU A 161 4.44 -16.93 -26.14
N HIS A 162 3.24 -17.40 -25.79
CA HIS A 162 2.22 -16.58 -25.12
C HIS A 162 2.60 -16.25 -23.66
N TYR A 163 3.18 -17.19 -22.92
CA TYR A 163 3.69 -16.90 -21.57
C TYR A 163 4.90 -15.96 -21.61
N GLY A 164 5.77 -16.11 -22.62
CA GLY A 164 6.87 -15.16 -22.88
C GLY A 164 6.37 -13.75 -23.17
N ALA A 165 5.19 -13.61 -23.80
CA ALA A 165 4.59 -12.33 -24.16
C ALA A 165 4.08 -11.52 -22.95
N ILE A 166 3.65 -12.17 -21.86
CA ILE A 166 3.31 -11.50 -20.58
C ILE A 166 4.55 -11.23 -19.75
N LEU A 167 5.55 -12.11 -19.76
CA LEU A 167 6.79 -11.91 -19.01
C LEU A 167 7.60 -10.73 -19.53
N LEU A 168 7.53 -10.46 -20.83
CA LEU A 168 8.26 -9.36 -21.47
C LEU A 168 7.91 -7.96 -20.91
N PRO A 169 6.64 -7.51 -20.85
CA PRO A 169 6.29 -6.22 -20.26
C PRO A 169 6.55 -6.18 -18.74
N VAL A 170 6.41 -7.29 -18.02
CA VAL A 170 6.76 -7.37 -16.58
C VAL A 170 8.27 -7.16 -16.39
N PHE A 171 9.10 -7.78 -17.22
CA PHE A 171 10.53 -7.54 -17.24
C PHE A 171 10.86 -6.09 -17.64
N GLY A 172 10.11 -5.53 -18.59
CA GLY A 172 10.15 -4.11 -18.92
C GLY A 172 9.86 -3.24 -17.69
N GLY A 173 8.84 -3.57 -16.91
CA GLY A 173 8.52 -2.91 -15.64
C GLY A 173 9.66 -3.01 -14.64
N PHE A 174 10.26 -4.20 -14.47
CA PHE A 174 11.45 -4.35 -13.62
C PHE A 174 12.61 -3.44 -14.06
N LEU A 175 12.88 -3.37 -15.37
CA LEU A 175 13.90 -2.47 -15.92
C LEU A 175 13.54 -1.00 -15.71
N MET A 176 12.27 -0.62 -15.78
CA MET A 176 11.80 0.74 -15.47
C MET A 176 12.02 1.09 -13.99
N ALA A 177 11.75 0.15 -13.08
CA ALA A 177 12.05 0.32 -11.66
C ALA A 177 13.56 0.50 -11.41
N ALA A 178 14.40 -0.31 -12.06
CA ALA A 178 15.85 -0.18 -11.99
C ALA A 178 16.33 1.17 -12.56
N ALA A 179 15.82 1.59 -13.71
CA ALA A 179 16.12 2.88 -14.32
C ALA A 179 15.79 4.03 -13.36
N SER A 180 14.59 4.01 -12.80
CA SER A 180 14.12 5.00 -11.82
C SER A 180 14.99 5.05 -10.57
N ALA A 181 15.38 3.89 -10.04
CA ALA A 181 16.24 3.81 -8.86
C ALA A 181 17.68 4.30 -9.13
N PHE A 182 18.27 3.98 -10.29
CA PHE A 182 19.58 4.53 -10.68
C PHE A 182 19.53 6.05 -10.83
N LYS A 183 18.50 6.58 -11.50
CA LYS A 183 18.29 8.03 -11.65
C LYS A 183 18.17 8.71 -10.29
N ALA A 184 17.33 8.18 -9.41
CA ALA A 184 17.13 8.74 -8.08
C ALA A 184 18.40 8.67 -7.20
N SER A 185 19.20 7.60 -7.34
CA SER A 185 20.49 7.46 -6.65
C SER A 185 21.50 8.52 -7.09
N VAL A 186 21.59 8.81 -8.40
CA VAL A 186 22.45 9.88 -8.91
C VAL A 186 21.92 11.24 -8.46
N ALA A 187 20.61 11.47 -8.55
CA ALA A 187 19.97 12.71 -8.11
C ALA A 187 20.30 13.05 -6.66
N GLN A 188 20.34 12.04 -5.78
CA GLN A 188 20.72 12.21 -4.37
C GLN A 188 22.18 12.67 -4.20
N ASN A 189 23.10 12.14 -5.01
CA ASN A 189 24.53 12.45 -4.90
C ASN A 189 24.89 13.84 -5.44
N ILE A 190 24.11 14.36 -6.40
CA ILE A 190 24.35 15.64 -7.06
C ILE A 190 23.41 16.76 -6.57
N GLU A 191 22.53 16.48 -5.60
CA GLU A 191 21.61 17.46 -5.04
C GLU A 191 22.39 18.61 -4.40
N VAL A 192 22.16 19.82 -4.89
CA VAL A 192 22.68 21.05 -4.29
C VAL A 192 21.70 21.49 -3.21
N LYS A 193 22.20 21.66 -1.98
CA LYS A 193 21.39 22.08 -0.83
C LYS A 193 20.65 23.38 -1.17
N GLY A 194 19.34 23.40 -0.92
CA GLY A 194 18.48 24.55 -1.19
C GLY A 194 18.01 24.69 -2.65
N HIS A 195 18.60 23.98 -3.60
CA HIS A 195 18.32 24.13 -5.03
C HIS A 195 18.09 22.79 -5.76
N PRO A 196 17.12 21.95 -5.32
CA PRO A 196 16.91 20.62 -5.90
C PRO A 196 16.53 20.64 -7.38
N VAL A 197 15.76 21.65 -7.81
CA VAL A 197 15.32 21.80 -9.21
C VAL A 197 16.52 21.97 -10.15
N ILE A 198 17.51 22.77 -9.77
CA ILE A 198 18.72 23.02 -10.58
C ILE A 198 19.51 21.72 -10.78
N SER A 199 19.72 20.94 -9.71
CA SER A 199 20.41 19.65 -9.78
C SER A 199 19.67 18.61 -10.64
N LEU A 200 18.33 18.58 -10.55
CA LEU A 200 17.52 17.64 -11.32
C LEU A 200 17.51 18.00 -12.82
N LEU A 201 17.41 19.29 -13.14
CA LEU A 201 17.52 19.78 -14.52
C LEU A 201 18.93 19.53 -15.08
N SER A 202 19.99 19.80 -14.31
CA SER A 202 21.37 19.51 -14.74
C SER A 202 21.60 18.03 -14.98
N MET A 203 21.00 17.16 -14.16
CA MET A 203 21.00 15.71 -14.37
C MET A 203 20.29 15.31 -15.66
N GLN A 204 19.10 15.88 -15.92
CA GLN A 204 18.34 15.60 -17.14
C GLN A 204 19.15 15.98 -18.39
N VAL A 205 19.81 17.15 -18.38
CA VAL A 205 20.73 17.56 -19.44
C VAL A 205 21.92 16.59 -19.55
N ALA A 206 22.49 16.18 -18.43
CA ALA A 206 23.62 15.26 -18.39
C ALA A 206 23.30 13.88 -18.98
N MET A 207 22.07 13.38 -18.78
CA MET A 207 21.61 12.13 -19.40
C MET A 207 21.57 12.20 -20.93
N GLY A 208 21.44 13.40 -21.51
CA GLY A 208 21.46 13.59 -22.97
C GLY A 208 22.73 13.14 -23.66
N TRP A 209 23.88 13.14 -22.96
CA TRP A 209 25.15 12.62 -23.48
C TRP A 209 25.12 11.12 -23.78
N TYR A 210 24.22 10.37 -23.14
CA TYR A 210 24.02 8.94 -23.42
C TYR A 210 22.75 8.69 -24.23
N PHE A 211 21.64 9.35 -23.89
CA PHE A 211 20.36 9.13 -24.57
C PHE A 211 20.41 9.49 -26.05
N LEU A 212 20.89 10.68 -26.41
CA LEU A 212 20.81 11.17 -27.79
C LEU A 212 21.67 10.36 -28.77
N PRO A 213 22.94 10.00 -28.47
CA PRO A 213 23.73 9.18 -29.40
C PRO A 213 23.14 7.78 -29.59
N ILE A 214 22.65 7.16 -28.51
CA ILE A 214 22.10 5.80 -28.58
C ILE A 214 20.78 5.81 -29.34
N THR A 215 19.81 6.64 -28.92
CA THR A 215 18.51 6.71 -29.58
C THR A 215 18.60 7.24 -31.02
N GLY A 216 19.52 8.17 -31.29
CA GLY A 216 19.79 8.66 -32.64
C GLY A 216 20.38 7.58 -33.56
N ALA A 217 21.29 6.74 -33.05
CA ALA A 217 21.78 5.59 -33.82
C ALA A 217 20.66 4.60 -34.15
N PHE A 218 19.78 4.28 -33.19
CA PHE A 218 18.62 3.44 -33.46
C PHE A 218 17.63 4.08 -34.43
N ALA A 219 17.35 5.38 -34.31
CA ALA A 219 16.47 6.10 -35.23
C ALA A 219 17.00 6.09 -36.69
N LEU A 220 18.33 6.15 -36.88
CA LEU A 220 18.94 6.18 -38.21
C LEU A 220 19.12 4.80 -38.85
N PHE A 221 19.43 3.77 -38.04
CA PHE A 221 19.87 2.47 -38.57
C PHE A 221 18.89 1.33 -38.31
N TRP A 222 17.91 1.49 -37.41
CA TRP A 222 16.95 0.44 -37.13
C TRP A 222 15.82 0.44 -38.16
N PRO A 223 15.50 -0.71 -38.79
CA PRO A 223 14.40 -0.77 -39.74
C PRO A 223 13.07 -0.47 -39.04
N GLY A 224 12.30 0.47 -39.58
CA GLY A 224 11.02 0.91 -39.04
C GLY A 224 10.05 1.37 -40.12
N GLN A 225 8.81 1.66 -39.72
CA GLN A 225 7.82 2.27 -40.61
C GLN A 225 8.27 3.68 -41.04
N GLU A 226 7.81 4.15 -42.20
CA GLU A 226 8.03 5.54 -42.59
C GLU A 226 7.26 6.49 -41.66
N SER A 227 7.95 7.51 -41.13
CA SER A 227 7.35 8.48 -40.24
C SER A 227 6.69 9.63 -40.99
N VAL A 228 5.48 9.99 -40.55
CA VAL A 228 4.74 11.14 -41.05
C VAL A 228 4.91 12.32 -40.11
N TYR A 229 5.54 13.39 -40.59
CA TYR A 229 5.80 14.60 -39.81
C TYR A 229 4.75 15.67 -40.07
N THR A 230 3.64 15.63 -39.34
CA THR A 230 2.65 16.71 -39.32
C THR A 230 2.90 17.66 -38.14
N ALA A 231 2.34 18.87 -38.21
CA ALA A 231 2.40 19.82 -37.08
C ALA A 231 1.79 19.23 -35.78
N GLN A 232 0.73 18.43 -35.91
CA GLN A 232 0.10 17.73 -34.78
C GLN A 232 1.04 16.68 -34.16
N ASN A 233 1.72 15.90 -35.01
CA ASN A 233 2.63 14.86 -34.55
C ASN A 233 3.86 15.47 -33.84
N ILE A 234 4.41 16.56 -34.39
CA ILE A 234 5.52 17.30 -33.75
C ILE A 234 5.07 17.92 -32.42
N PHE A 235 3.86 18.47 -32.36
CA PHE A 235 3.31 19.02 -31.12
C PHE A 235 3.17 17.92 -30.05
N ALA A 236 2.69 16.73 -30.40
CA ALA A 236 2.61 15.60 -29.48
C ALA A 236 3.98 15.16 -28.95
N LEU A 237 5.00 15.07 -29.82
CA LEU A 237 6.39 14.80 -29.42
C LEU A 237 6.90 15.87 -28.43
N ALA A 238 6.59 17.14 -28.69
CA ALA A 238 6.96 18.23 -27.79
C ALA A 238 6.24 18.14 -26.44
N VAL A 239 4.94 17.80 -26.41
CA VAL A 239 4.20 17.57 -25.16
C VAL A 239 4.81 16.42 -24.36
N VAL A 240 5.12 15.30 -25.00
CA VAL A 240 5.77 14.15 -24.34
C VAL A 240 7.15 14.55 -23.80
N GLY A 241 7.98 15.21 -24.59
CA GLY A 241 9.32 15.62 -24.17
C GLY A 241 9.32 16.65 -23.05
N ILE A 242 8.55 17.73 -23.20
CA ILE A 242 8.56 18.88 -22.29
C ILE A 242 7.75 18.56 -21.03
N PHE A 243 6.50 18.16 -21.19
CA PHE A 243 5.59 18.01 -20.05
C PHE A 243 5.82 16.70 -19.30
N ILE A 244 5.94 15.59 -20.03
CA ILE A 244 5.99 14.26 -19.40
C ILE A 244 7.41 13.91 -18.98
N LEU A 245 8.34 13.87 -19.94
CA LEU A 245 9.71 13.43 -19.70
C LEU A 245 10.52 14.43 -18.88
N THR A 246 10.24 15.73 -18.99
CA THR A 246 10.97 16.76 -18.21
C THR A 246 10.26 17.08 -16.91
N MET A 247 9.05 17.66 -16.96
CA MET A 247 8.36 18.06 -15.72
C MET A 247 7.90 16.84 -14.92
N GLY A 248 7.24 15.87 -15.55
CA GLY A 248 6.78 14.65 -14.88
C GLY A 248 7.93 13.88 -14.21
N ALA A 249 9.05 13.67 -14.91
CA ALA A 249 10.21 12.98 -14.33
C ALA A 249 10.94 13.81 -13.26
N LEU A 250 10.94 15.15 -13.36
CA LEU A 250 11.47 16.03 -12.32
C LEU A 250 10.63 15.92 -11.04
N PHE A 251 9.31 16.02 -11.14
CA PHE A 251 8.41 15.88 -10.00
C PHE A 251 8.52 14.50 -9.35
N TYR A 252 8.59 13.43 -10.14
CA TYR A 252 8.83 12.07 -9.65
C TYR A 252 10.12 12.01 -8.83
N THR A 253 11.24 12.40 -9.42
CA THR A 253 12.56 12.28 -8.77
C THR A 253 12.62 13.17 -7.51
N TRP A 254 12.05 14.37 -7.58
CA TRP A 254 12.00 15.28 -6.44
C TRP A 254 11.13 14.73 -5.31
N SER A 255 10.01 14.06 -5.62
CA SER A 255 9.18 13.40 -4.61
C SER A 255 9.96 12.33 -3.84
N LEU A 256 10.76 11.50 -4.53
CA LEU A 256 11.60 10.46 -3.92
C LEU A 256 12.69 11.05 -3.00
N LEU A 257 13.33 12.14 -3.44
CA LEU A 257 14.33 12.85 -2.63
C LEU A 257 13.72 13.42 -1.34
N ARG A 258 12.43 13.78 -1.35
CA ARG A 258 11.75 14.37 -0.19
C ARG A 258 10.96 13.37 0.67
N ALA A 259 10.60 12.21 0.14
CA ALA A 259 9.83 11.19 0.86
C ALA A 259 10.63 10.56 2.01
N THR A 260 10.02 10.23 3.14
CA THR A 260 10.71 9.49 4.22
C THR A 260 10.60 7.97 4.05
N ARG A 261 9.63 7.52 3.25
CA ARG A 261 9.32 6.11 2.96
C ARG A 261 9.38 5.85 1.46
N SER A 262 9.86 4.66 1.09
CA SER A 262 9.90 4.23 -0.32
C SER A 262 8.52 3.80 -0.84
N ASN A 263 7.54 3.56 0.03
CA ASN A 263 6.15 3.26 -0.34
C ASN A 263 5.45 4.38 -1.13
N ILE A 264 6.05 5.59 -1.22
CA ILE A 264 5.52 6.69 -2.03
C ILE A 264 5.41 6.30 -3.51
N THR A 265 6.22 5.34 -3.99
CA THR A 265 6.13 4.84 -5.37
C THR A 265 4.80 4.15 -5.65
N VAL A 266 4.10 3.62 -4.64
CA VAL A 266 2.81 2.94 -4.83
C VAL A 266 1.74 3.89 -5.37
N LEU A 267 1.84 5.19 -5.07
CA LEU A 267 0.98 6.23 -5.65
C LEU A 267 1.02 6.25 -7.18
N TRP A 268 2.07 5.69 -7.78
CA TRP A 268 2.14 5.53 -9.23
C TRP A 268 1.00 4.68 -9.80
N TYR A 269 0.37 3.79 -9.02
CA TYR A 269 -0.78 3.03 -9.50
C TYR A 269 -1.99 3.90 -9.84
N PHE A 270 -2.02 5.18 -9.45
CA PHE A 270 -3.00 6.12 -10.00
C PHE A 270 -2.83 6.41 -11.49
N VAL A 271 -1.64 6.17 -12.08
CA VAL A 271 -1.37 6.37 -13.52
C VAL A 271 -2.34 5.57 -14.38
N PRO A 272 -2.45 4.22 -14.27
CA PRO A 272 -3.39 3.45 -15.09
C PRO A 272 -4.86 3.85 -14.86
N VAL A 273 -5.23 4.28 -13.65
CA VAL A 273 -6.59 4.78 -13.36
C VAL A 273 -6.87 6.07 -14.12
N PHE A 274 -5.98 7.07 -14.04
CA PHE A 274 -6.15 8.31 -14.78
C PHE A 274 -6.02 8.09 -16.29
N SER A 275 -5.12 7.22 -16.75
CA SER A 275 -5.02 6.84 -18.16
C SER A 275 -6.33 6.26 -18.69
N ALA A 276 -7.01 5.39 -17.94
CA ALA A 276 -8.32 4.89 -18.32
C ALA A 276 -9.36 6.02 -18.43
N VAL A 277 -9.35 6.98 -17.50
CA VAL A 277 -10.22 8.18 -17.58
C VAL A 277 -9.90 9.02 -18.82
N TRP A 278 -8.62 9.20 -19.16
CA TRP A 278 -8.22 9.93 -20.37
C TRP A 278 -8.68 9.20 -21.63
N PHE A 279 -8.49 7.88 -21.73
CA PHE A 279 -8.96 7.08 -22.87
C PHE A 279 -10.48 7.13 -23.03
N TRP A 280 -11.23 7.14 -21.93
CA TRP A 280 -12.67 7.34 -21.96
C TRP A 280 -13.04 8.73 -22.45
N TRP A 281 -12.40 9.77 -21.90
CA TRP A 281 -12.69 11.15 -22.27
C TRP A 281 -12.36 11.43 -23.75
N THR A 282 -11.30 10.82 -24.29
CA THR A 282 -10.94 10.95 -25.71
C THR A 282 -11.79 10.06 -26.63
N GLY A 283 -12.72 9.27 -26.09
CA GLY A 283 -13.56 8.35 -26.86
C GLY A 283 -12.79 7.16 -27.45
N THR A 284 -11.58 6.87 -26.94
CA THR A 284 -10.71 5.81 -27.44
C THR A 284 -11.07 4.45 -26.82
N SER A 285 -11.63 4.42 -25.62
CA SER A 285 -12.10 3.19 -24.96
C SER A 285 -13.33 3.46 -24.08
N ALA A 286 -14.21 2.46 -23.93
CA ALA A 286 -15.33 2.52 -23.01
C ALA A 286 -14.89 2.18 -21.57
N VAL A 287 -15.54 2.79 -20.57
CA VAL A 287 -15.35 2.38 -19.17
C VAL A 287 -16.09 1.07 -18.96
N THR A 288 -15.34 0.02 -18.67
CA THR A 288 -15.89 -1.29 -18.31
C THR A 288 -15.99 -1.43 -16.80
N ASP A 289 -16.85 -2.32 -16.34
CA ASP A 289 -17.05 -2.63 -14.93
C ASP A 289 -15.74 -3.02 -14.22
N TYR A 290 -14.89 -3.76 -14.95
CA TYR A 290 -13.56 -4.16 -14.52
C TYR A 290 -12.62 -2.97 -14.28
N ILE A 291 -12.71 -1.92 -15.11
CA ILE A 291 -11.96 -0.67 -14.90
C ILE A 291 -12.42 -0.01 -13.60
N ILE A 292 -13.73 0.06 -13.35
CA ILE A 292 -14.29 0.69 -12.15
C ILE A 292 -13.85 -0.06 -10.88
N ILE A 293 -14.01 -1.38 -10.86
CA ILE A 293 -13.61 -2.23 -9.73
C ILE A 293 -12.10 -2.16 -9.48
N GLY A 294 -11.31 -2.24 -10.55
CA GLY A 294 -9.86 -2.12 -10.46
C GLY A 294 -9.41 -0.76 -9.95
N ALA A 295 -10.09 0.32 -10.37
CA ALA A 295 -9.86 1.66 -9.85
C ALA A 295 -10.20 1.76 -8.35
N ILE A 296 -11.31 1.18 -7.89
CA ILE A 296 -11.66 1.13 -6.46
C ILE A 296 -10.54 0.47 -5.65
N LEU A 297 -10.04 -0.69 -6.11
CA LEU A 297 -8.94 -1.40 -5.45
C LEU A 297 -7.66 -0.56 -5.37
N VAL A 298 -7.27 0.06 -6.48
CA VAL A 298 -6.07 0.90 -6.59
C VAL A 298 -6.18 2.15 -5.72
N ILE A 299 -7.28 2.89 -5.82
CA ILE A 299 -7.50 4.14 -5.09
C ILE A 299 -7.51 3.86 -3.58
N SER A 300 -8.25 2.84 -3.16
CA SER A 300 -8.40 2.48 -1.75
C SER A 300 -7.07 2.04 -1.14
N SER A 301 -6.31 1.20 -1.85
CA SER A 301 -4.99 0.75 -1.41
C SER A 301 -4.01 1.92 -1.27
N ASN A 302 -4.01 2.84 -2.25
CA ASN A 302 -3.14 4.00 -2.22
C ASN A 302 -3.49 4.99 -1.12
N LEU A 303 -4.78 5.23 -0.90
CA LEU A 303 -5.25 6.03 0.23
C LEU A 303 -4.81 5.38 1.55
N LEU A 304 -4.94 4.08 1.71
CA LEU A 304 -4.56 3.36 2.93
C LEU A 304 -3.05 3.34 3.21
N ILE A 305 -2.22 3.32 2.16
CA ILE A 305 -0.76 3.44 2.29
C ILE A 305 -0.36 4.88 2.63
N SER A 306 -1.04 5.87 2.05
CA SER A 306 -0.71 7.28 2.20
C SER A 306 -1.23 7.88 3.50
N THR A 307 -2.39 7.43 3.95
CA THR A 307 -3.02 7.84 5.19
C THR A 307 -2.44 7.05 6.34
N LYS A 308 -2.20 7.68 7.50
CA LYS A 308 -1.83 6.97 8.73
C LYS A 308 -3.06 6.29 9.36
N ALA A 309 -3.89 5.63 8.54
CA ALA A 309 -5.08 4.96 9.00
C ALA A 309 -4.74 3.93 10.11
N ASP A 310 -5.72 3.68 10.98
CA ASP A 310 -5.60 2.83 12.17
C ASP A 310 -4.86 1.53 11.86
N SER A 311 -3.81 1.21 12.61
CA SER A 311 -2.99 0.02 12.42
C SER A 311 -3.61 -1.26 13.01
N LYS A 312 -4.76 -1.16 13.68
CA LYS A 312 -5.47 -2.30 14.25
C LYS A 312 -5.85 -3.35 13.20
N CYS A 313 -5.79 -4.62 13.59
CA CYS A 313 -6.09 -5.73 12.69
C CYS A 313 -7.57 -5.70 12.27
N ALA A 314 -8.47 -5.33 13.18
CA ALA A 314 -9.91 -5.20 12.91
C ALA A 314 -10.22 -4.28 11.74
N TYR A 315 -9.65 -3.08 11.75
CA TYR A 315 -9.86 -2.11 10.69
C TYR A 315 -9.31 -2.61 9.35
N MET A 316 -8.11 -3.19 9.36
CA MET A 316 -7.46 -3.72 8.15
C MET A 316 -8.25 -4.86 7.52
N THR A 317 -8.64 -5.86 8.30
CA THR A 317 -9.37 -7.02 7.77
C THR A 317 -10.77 -6.65 7.30
N THR A 318 -11.40 -5.65 7.92
CA THR A 318 -12.70 -5.12 7.48
C THR A 318 -12.61 -4.52 6.09
N LEU A 319 -11.58 -3.73 5.81
CA LEU A 319 -11.39 -3.14 4.48
C LEU A 319 -11.12 -4.18 3.42
N VAL A 320 -10.27 -5.15 3.72
CA VAL A 320 -9.99 -6.27 2.81
C VAL A 320 -11.25 -7.09 2.55
N SER A 321 -12.04 -7.35 3.60
CA SER A 321 -13.33 -8.04 3.48
C SER A 321 -14.33 -7.26 2.66
N LEU A 322 -14.46 -5.96 2.86
CA LEU A 322 -15.37 -5.09 2.10
C LEU A 322 -14.99 -5.10 0.61
N LEU A 323 -13.71 -4.96 0.29
CA LEU A 323 -13.21 -5.05 -1.09
C LEU A 323 -13.49 -6.44 -1.70
N ALA A 324 -13.13 -7.52 -1.00
CA ALA A 324 -13.28 -8.88 -1.52
C ALA A 324 -14.74 -9.28 -1.72
N VAL A 325 -15.60 -8.98 -0.74
CA VAL A 325 -17.03 -9.32 -0.78
C VAL A 325 -17.75 -8.42 -1.77
N GLY A 326 -17.42 -7.12 -1.84
CA GLY A 326 -18.01 -6.22 -2.83
C GLY A 326 -17.72 -6.67 -4.27
N ILE A 327 -16.50 -7.10 -4.55
CA ILE A 327 -16.12 -7.69 -5.86
C ILE A 327 -16.89 -8.98 -6.10
N PHE A 328 -16.96 -9.86 -5.11
CA PHE A 328 -17.68 -11.13 -5.22
C PHE A 328 -19.17 -10.89 -5.52
N CYS A 329 -19.84 -10.01 -4.77
CA CYS A 329 -21.24 -9.67 -4.96
C CYS A 329 -21.52 -9.03 -6.32
N TYR A 330 -20.56 -8.28 -6.86
CA TYR A 330 -20.68 -7.76 -8.21
C TYR A 330 -20.70 -8.87 -9.26
N PHE A 331 -19.71 -9.76 -9.26
CA PHE A 331 -19.52 -10.74 -10.34
C PHE A 331 -20.29 -12.04 -10.19
N THR A 332 -20.79 -12.34 -9.00
CA THR A 332 -21.61 -13.53 -8.78
C THR A 332 -23.02 -13.11 -8.43
N ASP A 333 -23.98 -13.85 -8.96
CA ASP A 333 -25.34 -13.79 -8.46
C ASP A 333 -25.48 -14.83 -7.34
N GLY A 334 -26.31 -14.52 -6.35
CA GLY A 334 -26.63 -15.51 -5.33
C GLY A 334 -27.60 -16.56 -5.83
N ILE A 335 -27.93 -17.53 -4.98
CA ILE A 335 -28.79 -18.66 -5.38
C ILE A 335 -30.22 -18.15 -5.63
N PRO A 336 -30.76 -18.28 -6.85
CA PRO A 336 -32.12 -17.83 -7.15
C PRO A 336 -33.17 -18.71 -6.45
N GLY A 337 -34.24 -18.09 -5.93
CA GLY A 337 -35.42 -18.79 -5.39
C GLY A 337 -35.41 -19.10 -3.89
N LEU A 338 -34.50 -18.51 -3.11
CA LEU A 338 -34.60 -18.50 -1.64
C LEU A 338 -35.30 -17.22 -1.16
N ASP A 339 -36.62 -17.29 -1.00
CA ASP A 339 -37.41 -16.17 -0.46
C ASP A 339 -37.08 -15.91 1.04
N ASP A 340 -36.55 -16.93 1.74
CA ASP A 340 -36.25 -16.89 3.17
C ASP A 340 -34.81 -16.42 3.50
N TYR A 341 -34.16 -15.67 2.61
CA TYR A 341 -32.76 -15.24 2.78
C TYR A 341 -32.49 -14.57 4.15
N TYR A 342 -33.30 -13.59 4.52
CA TYR A 342 -33.13 -12.87 5.78
C TYR A 342 -33.38 -13.75 7.01
N GLU A 343 -34.28 -14.73 6.90
CA GLU A 343 -34.56 -15.69 7.97
C GLU A 343 -33.39 -16.68 8.15
N ALA A 344 -32.84 -17.17 7.04
CA ALA A 344 -31.71 -18.10 7.04
C ALA A 344 -30.44 -17.51 7.67
N ILE A 345 -30.19 -16.21 7.48
CA ILE A 345 -29.05 -15.51 8.08
C ILE A 345 -29.32 -15.10 9.53
N GLY A 346 -30.58 -14.83 9.88
CA GLY A 346 -30.96 -14.36 11.22
C GLY A 346 -30.46 -15.28 12.33
N VAL A 347 -30.57 -16.59 12.15
CA VAL A 347 -30.14 -17.58 13.14
C VAL A 347 -28.62 -17.54 13.40
N PRO A 348 -27.73 -17.70 12.40
CA PRO A 348 -26.29 -17.52 12.57
C PRO A 348 -25.89 -16.18 13.20
N ILE A 349 -26.51 -15.06 12.78
CA ILE A 349 -26.20 -13.74 13.33
C ILE A 349 -26.51 -13.66 14.81
N VAL A 350 -27.69 -14.13 15.24
CA VAL A 350 -28.08 -14.08 16.64
C VAL A 350 -27.08 -14.87 17.51
N PHE A 351 -26.71 -16.08 17.08
CA PHE A 351 -25.69 -16.85 17.78
C PHE A 351 -24.32 -16.17 17.78
N PHE A 352 -23.92 -15.57 16.65
CA PHE A 352 -22.68 -14.81 16.54
C PHE A 352 -22.65 -13.65 17.53
N VAL A 353 -23.69 -12.80 17.54
CA VAL A 353 -23.77 -11.63 18.41
C VAL A 353 -23.76 -12.03 19.88
N ILE A 354 -24.48 -13.08 20.27
CA ILE A 354 -24.50 -13.58 21.64
C ILE A 354 -23.10 -14.04 22.07
N LEU A 355 -22.42 -14.85 21.25
CA LEU A 355 -21.09 -15.36 21.57
C LEU A 355 -20.03 -14.27 21.60
N VAL A 356 -20.10 -13.32 20.67
CA VAL A 356 -19.27 -12.11 20.66
C VAL A 356 -19.46 -11.33 21.96
N ALA A 357 -20.72 -11.07 22.35
CA ALA A 357 -21.02 -10.29 23.55
C ALA A 357 -20.47 -10.97 24.81
N PHE A 358 -20.67 -12.29 24.96
CA PHE A 358 -20.10 -13.07 26.06
C PHE A 358 -18.57 -13.06 26.04
N THR A 359 -17.96 -13.23 24.87
CA THR A 359 -16.51 -13.26 24.73
C THR A 359 -15.91 -11.89 25.06
N MET A 360 -16.49 -10.81 24.55
CA MET A 360 -16.07 -9.44 24.87
C MET A 360 -16.22 -9.11 26.36
N ASP A 361 -17.39 -9.37 26.96
CA ASP A 361 -17.62 -9.13 28.39
C ASP A 361 -16.64 -9.91 29.26
N ARG A 362 -16.40 -11.18 28.93
CA ARG A 362 -15.42 -12.03 29.64
C ARG A 362 -13.99 -11.48 29.50
N LEU A 363 -13.61 -11.01 28.31
CA LEU A 363 -12.29 -10.40 28.08
C LEU A 363 -12.12 -9.12 28.90
N ILE A 364 -13.07 -8.20 28.79
CA ILE A 364 -13.06 -6.89 29.46
C ILE A 364 -13.04 -7.07 30.98
N ARG A 365 -13.95 -7.90 31.54
CA ARG A 365 -13.99 -8.15 33.00
C ARG A 365 -12.68 -8.73 33.50
N ARG A 366 -12.08 -9.64 32.73
CA ARG A 366 -10.81 -10.24 33.10
C ARG A 366 -9.66 -9.22 33.01
N ASP A 367 -9.63 -8.35 32.02
CA ASP A 367 -8.66 -7.25 31.94
C ASP A 367 -8.78 -6.31 33.14
N VAL A 368 -10.00 -5.86 33.44
CA VAL A 368 -10.28 -5.02 34.61
C VAL A 368 -9.86 -5.73 35.91
N THR A 369 -10.08 -7.04 36.02
CA THR A 369 -9.67 -7.83 37.19
C THR A 369 -8.15 -7.92 37.30
N GLU A 370 -7.45 -8.20 36.20
CA GLU A 370 -5.99 -8.28 36.15
C GLU A 370 -5.34 -6.92 36.49
N GLU A 371 -5.88 -5.82 35.95
CA GLU A 371 -5.44 -4.46 36.27
C GLU A 371 -5.70 -4.10 37.74
N ASN A 372 -6.89 -4.39 38.26
CA ASN A 372 -7.23 -4.13 39.66
C ASN A 372 -6.33 -4.92 40.63
N LEU A 373 -6.05 -6.20 40.32
CA LEU A 373 -5.12 -7.02 41.09
C LEU A 373 -3.72 -6.42 41.06
N ALA A 374 -3.21 -6.06 39.89
CA ALA A 374 -1.90 -5.42 39.78
C ALA A 374 -1.82 -4.11 40.56
N ILE A 375 -2.81 -3.24 40.45
CA ILE A 375 -2.86 -1.98 41.18
C ILE A 375 -2.91 -2.23 42.69
N SER A 376 -3.69 -3.21 43.16
CA SER A 376 -3.73 -3.63 44.57
C SER A 376 -2.36 -4.08 45.06
N ILE A 377 -1.71 -4.99 44.33
CA ILE A 377 -0.37 -5.51 44.64
C ILE A 377 0.63 -4.37 44.75
N LEU A 378 0.67 -3.50 43.73
CA LEU A 378 1.60 -2.37 43.70
C LEU A 378 1.35 -1.42 44.87
N HIS A 379 0.09 -1.09 45.17
CA HIS A 379 -0.25 -0.19 46.27
C HIS A 379 0.18 -0.76 47.63
N ARG A 380 -0.12 -2.04 47.89
CA ARG A 380 0.27 -2.72 49.14
C ARG A 380 1.78 -2.83 49.28
N ILE A 381 2.51 -3.08 48.20
CA ILE A 381 3.98 -3.14 48.18
C ILE A 381 4.62 -1.79 48.53
N PHE A 382 4.07 -0.68 48.01
CA PHE A 382 4.56 0.66 48.34
C PHE A 382 4.28 1.06 49.80
N GLN A 383 3.17 0.58 50.37
CA GLN A 383 2.79 0.82 51.77
C GLN A 383 3.47 -0.13 52.77
N SER A 384 3.92 -1.31 52.33
CA SER A 384 4.51 -2.31 53.23
C SER A 384 5.84 -1.84 53.81
N LYS A 385 5.93 -1.87 55.15
CA LYS A 385 7.15 -1.61 55.92
C LYS A 385 8.09 -2.83 56.00
N ASN A 386 7.59 -4.01 55.64
CA ASN A 386 8.31 -5.28 55.75
C ASN A 386 9.20 -5.58 54.52
N MET A 387 9.13 -4.77 53.46
CA MET A 387 9.91 -4.95 52.24
C MET A 387 11.08 -3.95 52.13
N THR A 388 12.27 -4.47 51.82
CA THR A 388 13.42 -3.63 51.46
C THR A 388 13.22 -2.98 50.08
N LYS A 389 13.89 -1.85 49.83
CA LYS A 389 13.82 -1.13 48.53
C LYS A 389 14.19 -2.03 47.34
N ALA A 390 15.15 -2.95 47.51
CA ALA A 390 15.56 -3.90 46.49
C ALA A 390 14.45 -4.92 46.16
N HIS A 391 13.83 -5.53 47.19
CA HIS A 391 12.71 -6.45 46.97
C HIS A 391 11.52 -5.73 46.35
N ARG A 392 11.23 -4.49 46.77
CA ARG A 392 10.17 -3.66 46.20
C ARG A 392 10.33 -3.49 44.70
N LYS A 393 11.53 -3.11 44.26
CA LYS A 393 11.86 -2.94 42.84
C LYS A 393 11.64 -4.23 42.05
N ILE A 394 12.13 -5.36 42.57
CA ILE A 394 11.98 -6.68 41.93
C ILE A 394 10.51 -7.03 41.74
N VAL A 395 9.66 -6.89 42.77
CA VAL A 395 8.25 -7.28 42.64
C VAL A 395 7.50 -6.34 41.69
N VAL A 396 7.70 -5.02 41.82
CA VAL A 396 7.06 -4.04 40.92
C VAL A 396 7.42 -4.30 39.46
N GLU A 397 8.70 -4.53 39.16
CA GLU A 397 9.16 -4.78 37.80
C GLU A 397 8.61 -6.10 37.25
N ASN A 398 8.65 -7.18 38.03
CA ASN A 398 8.15 -8.48 37.57
C ASN A 398 6.61 -8.49 37.43
N VAL A 399 5.85 -7.85 38.32
CA VAL A 399 4.38 -7.72 38.19
C VAL A 399 4.03 -6.90 36.95
N THR A 400 4.73 -5.78 36.73
CA THR A 400 4.55 -4.96 35.52
C THR A 400 4.88 -5.77 34.26
N GLN A 401 5.97 -6.57 34.28
CA GLN A 401 6.32 -7.44 33.16
C GLN A 401 5.34 -8.59 32.95
N MET A 402 4.73 -9.13 34.01
CA MET A 402 3.67 -10.15 33.94
C MET A 402 2.42 -9.58 33.27
N LEU A 403 2.06 -8.33 33.53
CA LEU A 403 0.97 -7.65 32.82
C LEU A 403 1.29 -7.40 31.35
N ARG A 404 2.56 -7.14 31.03
CA ARG A 404 3.01 -6.85 29.67
C ARG A 404 3.24 -8.09 28.79
N THR A 405 2.97 -9.30 29.30
CA THR A 405 3.24 -10.53 28.54
C THR A 405 2.13 -11.56 28.67
N ASN A 406 1.84 -12.24 27.56
CA ASN A 406 0.91 -13.38 27.52
C ASN A 406 1.65 -14.73 27.38
N ASN A 407 2.99 -14.72 27.43
CA ASN A 407 3.77 -15.96 27.31
C ASN A 407 3.79 -16.67 28.67
N VAL A 408 3.14 -17.83 28.74
CA VAL A 408 3.00 -18.68 29.94
C VAL A 408 4.36 -19.04 30.55
N GLU A 409 5.37 -19.38 29.75
CA GLU A 409 6.70 -19.71 30.25
C GLU A 409 7.37 -18.49 30.89
N LYS A 410 7.21 -17.32 30.26
CA LYS A 410 7.73 -16.06 30.79
C LYS A 410 7.00 -15.67 32.07
N ILE A 411 5.67 -15.80 32.12
CA ILE A 411 4.85 -15.56 33.31
C ILE A 411 5.33 -16.46 34.46
N ASN A 412 5.51 -17.75 34.20
CA ASN A 412 6.00 -18.71 35.18
C ASN A 412 7.42 -18.37 35.68
N ALA A 413 8.31 -17.93 34.78
CA ALA A 413 9.65 -17.48 35.16
C ALA A 413 9.62 -16.22 36.03
N LEU A 414 8.77 -15.25 35.71
CA LEU A 414 8.59 -14.01 36.50
C LEU A 414 7.97 -14.32 37.87
N TYR A 415 6.97 -15.19 37.92
CA TYR A 415 6.33 -15.65 39.15
C TYR A 415 7.32 -16.37 40.07
N LYS A 416 8.17 -17.26 39.53
CA LYS A 416 9.25 -17.91 40.30
C LYS A 416 10.26 -16.91 40.88
N LYS A 417 10.59 -15.84 40.14
CA LYS A 417 11.45 -14.76 40.65
C LYS A 417 10.81 -14.00 41.82
N ILE A 418 9.50 -13.81 41.79
CA ILE A 418 8.77 -13.14 42.87
C ILE A 418 8.76 -14.03 44.12
N ILE A 419 8.40 -15.31 44.00
CA ILE A 419 8.32 -16.26 45.14
C ILE A 419 9.69 -16.56 45.76
N ALA A 420 10.78 -16.40 45.02
CA ALA A 420 12.13 -16.54 45.58
C ALA A 420 12.40 -15.54 46.74
N ILE A 421 11.62 -14.47 46.85
CA ILE A 421 11.64 -13.57 48.01
C ILE A 421 10.94 -14.27 49.19
N LYS A 422 11.58 -14.26 50.38
CA LYS A 422 11.04 -14.90 51.59
C LYS A 422 9.57 -14.54 51.81
N TYR A 423 8.73 -15.55 52.01
CA TYR A 423 7.28 -15.42 52.20
C TYR A 423 6.86 -14.36 53.22
N LYS A 424 7.62 -14.21 54.31
CA LYS A 424 7.38 -13.18 55.34
C LYS A 424 7.36 -11.75 54.79
N ASN A 425 8.08 -11.48 53.71
CA ASN A 425 8.13 -10.17 53.05
C ASN A 425 7.03 -9.98 52.00
N LEU A 426 6.32 -11.06 51.63
CA LEU A 426 5.25 -11.08 50.62
C LEU A 426 3.87 -11.37 51.23
N ALA A 427 3.78 -11.64 52.53
CA ALA A 427 2.56 -12.13 53.18
C ALA A 427 1.31 -11.29 52.86
N ASP A 428 1.47 -9.96 52.74
CA ASP A 428 0.35 -9.02 52.48
C ASP A 428 -0.16 -9.05 51.02
N VAL A 429 0.61 -9.63 50.09
CA VAL A 429 0.38 -9.59 48.64
C VAL A 429 0.49 -10.94 47.94
N ALA A 430 0.93 -12.00 48.64
CA ALA A 430 1.15 -13.32 48.06
C ALA A 430 -0.11 -13.87 47.39
N GLU A 431 -1.27 -13.79 48.05
CA GLU A 431 -2.54 -14.26 47.49
C GLU A 431 -2.92 -13.51 46.20
N ASP A 432 -2.74 -12.19 46.16
CA ASP A 432 -3.04 -11.39 44.97
C ASP A 432 -2.08 -11.71 43.81
N ILE A 433 -0.80 -11.97 44.12
CA ILE A 433 0.22 -12.37 43.13
C ILE A 433 -0.11 -13.74 42.55
N ASP A 434 -0.52 -14.70 43.38
CA ASP A 434 -0.92 -16.04 42.96
C ASP A 434 -2.16 -15.96 42.05
N ARG A 435 -3.16 -15.14 42.43
CA ARG A 435 -4.37 -14.88 41.62
C ARG A 435 -4.02 -14.24 40.28
N LEU A 436 -3.13 -13.25 40.28
CA LEU A 436 -2.68 -12.59 39.05
C LEU A 436 -1.95 -13.57 38.13
N ALA A 437 -1.04 -14.37 38.68
CA ALA A 437 -0.33 -15.40 37.95
C ALA A 437 -1.32 -16.39 37.33
N LEU A 438 -2.23 -16.95 38.12
CA LEU A 438 -3.25 -17.90 37.65
C LEU A 438 -4.14 -17.29 36.56
N SER A 439 -4.62 -16.06 36.73
CA SER A 439 -5.43 -15.37 35.72
C SER A 439 -4.69 -15.18 34.39
N LYS A 440 -3.41 -14.80 34.44
CA LYS A 440 -2.56 -14.65 33.24
C LYS A 440 -2.18 -15.97 32.60
N THR A 441 -2.02 -17.04 33.40
CA THR A 441 -1.63 -18.37 32.92
C THR A 441 -2.81 -19.12 32.31
N GLN A 442 -4.03 -18.87 32.81
CA GLN A 442 -5.27 -19.28 32.18
C GLN A 442 -5.43 -18.46 30.89
N ASN A 443 -4.75 -18.91 29.83
CA ASN A 443 -4.82 -18.31 28.52
C ASN A 443 -6.29 -18.17 28.10
N THR A 444 -6.60 -17.16 27.30
CA THR A 444 -7.90 -17.06 26.64
C THR A 444 -8.24 -18.43 26.07
N ASN A 445 -9.42 -18.97 26.41
CA ASN A 445 -9.88 -20.24 25.88
C ASN A 445 -9.83 -20.14 24.36
N PHE A 446 -8.80 -20.72 23.75
CA PHE A 446 -8.69 -20.82 22.30
C PHE A 446 -9.98 -21.40 21.71
N GLY A 447 -10.65 -22.28 22.48
CA GLY A 447 -11.99 -22.77 22.19
C GLY A 447 -13.04 -21.68 21.98
N ASP A 448 -13.15 -20.68 22.86
CA ASP A 448 -14.16 -19.62 22.74
C ASP A 448 -13.92 -18.76 21.47
N LEU A 449 -12.65 -18.39 21.23
CA LEU A 449 -12.24 -17.67 20.01
C LEU A 449 -12.48 -18.50 18.76
N PHE A 450 -12.18 -19.80 18.80
CA PHE A 450 -12.36 -20.73 17.69
C PHE A 450 -13.84 -20.96 17.36
N VAL A 451 -14.68 -21.18 18.37
CA VAL A 451 -16.13 -21.32 18.17
C VAL A 451 -16.73 -20.03 17.63
N THR A 452 -16.31 -18.88 18.15
CA THR A 452 -16.74 -17.56 17.62
C THR A 452 -16.28 -17.40 16.17
N ALA A 453 -15.06 -17.81 15.82
CA ALA A 453 -14.54 -17.77 14.46
C ALA A 453 -15.33 -18.68 13.50
N LEU A 454 -15.67 -19.90 13.92
CA LEU A 454 -16.48 -20.83 13.13
C LEU A 454 -17.87 -20.27 12.84
N ILE A 455 -18.52 -19.70 13.85
CA ILE A 455 -19.85 -19.10 13.68
C ILE A 455 -19.78 -17.82 12.86
N ALA A 456 -18.71 -17.02 12.99
CA ALA A 456 -18.44 -15.89 12.10
C ALA A 456 -18.31 -16.35 10.64
N PHE A 457 -17.49 -17.38 10.39
CA PHE A 457 -17.29 -17.94 9.06
C PHE A 457 -18.58 -18.51 8.47
N MET A 458 -19.35 -19.25 9.27
CA MET A 458 -20.67 -19.75 8.88
C MET A 458 -21.62 -18.60 8.54
N THR A 459 -21.66 -17.55 9.37
CA THR A 459 -22.52 -16.38 9.15
C THR A 459 -22.15 -15.68 7.84
N VAL A 460 -20.86 -15.43 7.61
CA VAL A 460 -20.36 -14.83 6.36
C VAL A 460 -20.66 -15.73 5.16
N GLY A 461 -20.38 -17.03 5.27
CA GLY A 461 -20.65 -18.00 4.21
C GLY A 461 -22.13 -18.07 3.84
N VAL A 462 -23.02 -18.13 4.82
CA VAL A 462 -24.48 -18.13 4.59
C VAL A 462 -24.93 -16.81 3.97
N THR A 463 -24.43 -15.68 4.48
CA THR A 463 -24.77 -14.33 3.98
C THR A 463 -24.39 -14.17 2.51
N ILE A 464 -23.22 -14.69 2.13
CA ILE A 464 -22.71 -14.61 0.76
C ILE A 464 -23.44 -15.61 -0.14
N VAL A 465 -23.52 -16.88 0.22
CA VAL A 465 -23.99 -17.95 -0.68
C VAL A 465 -25.49 -17.87 -0.94
N PHE A 466 -26.30 -17.61 0.09
CA PHE A 466 -27.76 -17.67 -0.01
C PHE A 466 -28.42 -16.34 -0.38
N ARG A 467 -27.64 -15.30 -0.72
CA ARG A 467 -28.21 -13.99 -1.08
C ARG A 467 -29.11 -14.07 -2.30
N ILE A 468 -30.14 -13.22 -2.30
CA ILE A 468 -30.97 -13.01 -3.48
C ILE A 468 -30.16 -12.11 -4.43
N GLY A 469 -30.31 -12.31 -5.75
CA GLY A 469 -29.66 -11.49 -6.78
C GLY A 469 -30.32 -10.13 -6.95
N ASP A 470 -30.47 -9.35 -5.87
CA ASP A 470 -30.99 -7.99 -5.91
C ASP A 470 -30.04 -6.98 -5.24
N PHE A 471 -30.28 -5.69 -5.50
CA PHE A 471 -29.45 -4.62 -4.96
C PHE A 471 -29.42 -4.60 -3.43
N VAL A 472 -30.56 -4.86 -2.79
CA VAL A 472 -30.70 -4.73 -1.33
C VAL A 472 -29.94 -5.86 -0.62
N ALA A 473 -30.05 -7.10 -1.09
CA ALA A 473 -29.34 -8.24 -0.56
C ALA A 473 -27.83 -8.15 -0.81
N ASP A 474 -27.39 -7.65 -1.98
CA ASP A 474 -25.96 -7.42 -2.23
C ASP A 474 -25.39 -6.34 -1.29
N ALA A 475 -26.09 -5.21 -1.14
CA ALA A 475 -25.67 -4.14 -0.23
C ALA A 475 -25.66 -4.60 1.24
N PHE A 476 -26.68 -5.35 1.65
CA PHE A 476 -26.77 -5.96 2.97
C PHE A 476 -25.63 -6.96 3.21
N CYS A 477 -25.33 -7.80 2.22
CA CYS A 477 -24.25 -8.79 2.29
C CYS A 477 -22.88 -8.15 2.53
N ILE A 478 -22.56 -7.07 1.80
CA ILE A 478 -21.32 -6.32 1.99
C ILE A 478 -21.25 -5.72 3.39
N GLY A 479 -22.31 -5.02 3.83
CA GLY A 479 -22.34 -4.35 5.13
C GLY A 479 -22.28 -5.33 6.30
N MET A 480 -23.04 -6.42 6.23
CA MET A 480 -23.07 -7.45 7.28
C MET A 480 -21.77 -8.23 7.37
N THR A 481 -21.20 -8.62 6.24
CA THR A 481 -19.92 -9.34 6.24
C THR A 481 -18.80 -8.48 6.83
N ALA A 482 -18.71 -7.21 6.40
CA ALA A 482 -17.75 -6.26 6.96
C ALA A 482 -17.94 -6.09 8.48
N SER A 483 -19.19 -6.01 8.95
CA SER A 483 -19.51 -5.88 10.38
C SER A 483 -19.11 -7.11 11.19
N VAL A 484 -19.44 -8.32 10.71
CA VAL A 484 -19.08 -9.59 11.37
C VAL A 484 -17.56 -9.73 11.46
N VAL A 485 -16.84 -9.44 10.36
CA VAL A 485 -15.38 -9.46 10.32
C VAL A 485 -14.78 -8.42 11.28
N PHE A 486 -15.28 -7.19 11.26
CA PHE A 486 -14.81 -6.13 12.15
C PHE A 486 -14.95 -6.52 13.62
N ILE A 487 -16.12 -7.01 14.01
CA ILE A 487 -16.43 -7.39 15.40
C ILE A 487 -15.53 -8.54 15.85
N PHE A 488 -15.38 -9.58 15.01
CA PHE A 488 -14.53 -10.73 15.33
C PHE A 488 -13.07 -10.30 15.52
N PHE A 489 -12.51 -9.53 14.59
CA PHE A 489 -11.12 -9.07 14.73
C PHE A 489 -10.94 -8.01 15.82
N THR A 490 -12.00 -7.31 16.24
CA THR A 490 -11.95 -6.46 17.43
C THR A 490 -11.74 -7.29 18.70
N ILE A 491 -12.34 -8.49 18.80
CA ILE A 491 -12.06 -9.44 19.88
C ILE A 491 -10.60 -9.89 19.84
N VAL A 492 -10.07 -10.18 18.64
CA VAL A 492 -8.67 -10.56 18.46
C VAL A 492 -7.73 -9.44 18.89
N ASP A 493 -8.03 -8.20 18.48
CA ASP A 493 -7.28 -7.01 18.88
C ASP A 493 -7.34 -6.80 20.39
N LEU A 494 -8.53 -6.87 21.02
CA LEU A 494 -8.67 -6.81 22.47
C LEU A 494 -7.86 -7.90 23.18
N SER A 495 -7.92 -9.14 22.70
CA SER A 495 -7.14 -10.26 23.25
C SER A 495 -5.63 -10.04 23.10
N ASN A 496 -5.19 -9.33 22.07
CA ASN A 496 -3.78 -8.99 21.84
C ASN A 496 -3.34 -7.75 22.64
N SER A 497 -4.23 -6.77 22.83
CA SER A 497 -4.01 -5.54 23.61
C SER A 497 -3.82 -5.80 25.10
N ARG A 498 -4.14 -7.00 25.61
CA ARG A 498 -3.82 -7.44 26.99
C ARG A 498 -2.33 -7.39 27.37
N LYS A 499 -1.46 -7.04 26.42
CA LYS A 499 -0.01 -6.83 26.60
C LYS A 499 0.35 -5.40 27.00
N SER A 500 -0.57 -4.44 26.97
CA SER A 500 -0.26 -3.05 27.29
C SER A 500 -0.76 -2.66 28.68
N PHE A 501 0.16 -2.59 29.65
CA PHE A 501 -0.12 -1.95 30.93
C PHE A 501 0.27 -0.49 30.87
N HIS A 502 -0.73 0.38 30.99
CA HIS A 502 -0.66 1.79 30.64
C HIS A 502 -0.26 2.72 31.79
N LEU A 503 -0.03 2.18 32.98
CA LEU A 503 0.43 2.93 34.14
C LEU A 503 1.91 2.64 34.39
N GLU A 504 2.73 3.67 34.36
CA GLU A 504 4.12 3.61 34.80
C GLU A 504 4.23 4.08 36.25
N PHE A 505 4.96 3.30 37.05
CA PHE A 505 5.23 3.60 38.44
C PHE A 505 6.69 4.03 38.57
N LYS A 506 6.90 5.31 38.89
CA LYS A 506 8.25 5.85 39.15
C LYS A 506 8.76 5.39 40.52
N GLU A 507 10.08 5.42 40.73
CA GLU A 507 10.72 4.98 41.98
C GLU A 507 10.25 5.77 43.24
N ASN A 508 9.69 6.97 43.04
CA ASN A 508 9.10 7.82 44.07
C ASN A 508 7.63 7.49 44.39
N GLY A 509 7.01 6.54 43.67
CA GLY A 509 5.59 6.18 43.83
C GLY A 509 4.63 7.04 43.00
N GLU A 510 5.13 7.95 42.17
CA GLU A 510 4.30 8.70 41.21
C GLU A 510 3.76 7.77 40.11
N ARG A 511 2.51 8.03 39.72
CA ARG A 511 1.81 7.33 38.65
C ARG A 511 1.80 8.22 37.42
N VAL A 512 2.31 7.71 36.30
CA VAL A 512 2.28 8.42 35.02
C VAL A 512 1.61 7.50 34.01
N LEU A 513 0.68 8.04 33.22
CA LEU A 513 0.17 7.30 32.06
C LEU A 513 1.31 7.15 31.06
N ALA A 514 1.50 5.94 30.54
CA ALA A 514 2.50 5.69 29.51
C ALA A 514 2.24 6.62 28.30
N ASP A 515 3.30 7.21 27.76
CA ASP A 515 3.23 8.13 26.60
C ASP A 515 2.56 7.50 25.35
N GLU A 516 2.46 6.17 25.30
CA GLU A 516 1.74 5.45 24.25
C GLU A 516 0.22 5.65 24.28
N VAL A 517 -0.36 6.02 25.44
CA VAL A 517 -1.81 6.24 25.60
C VAL A 517 -2.24 7.65 25.19
N THR A 518 -1.32 8.62 25.24
CA THR A 518 -1.62 10.04 25.00
C THR A 518 -1.61 10.42 23.52
N ARG A 519 -1.45 9.46 22.59
CA ARG A 519 -1.60 9.74 21.16
C ARG A 519 -3.04 10.11 20.82
N ASP A 520 -3.19 11.34 20.35
CA ASP A 520 -4.45 11.91 19.88
C ASP A 520 -4.88 11.24 18.56
N ASN A 521 -5.52 10.07 18.67
CA ASN A 521 -5.97 9.24 17.55
C ASN A 521 -7.22 9.80 16.84
N SER A 522 -7.71 10.98 17.24
CA SER A 522 -8.95 11.57 16.72
C SER A 522 -8.90 11.78 15.20
N SER A 523 -7.77 12.27 14.67
CA SER A 523 -7.58 12.49 13.23
C SER A 523 -7.55 11.18 12.43
N ASP A 524 -6.90 10.14 12.95
CA ASP A 524 -6.80 8.84 12.29
C ASP A 524 -8.17 8.13 12.27
N ILE A 525 -8.96 8.25 13.34
CA ILE A 525 -10.33 7.70 13.42
C ILE A 525 -11.26 8.36 12.40
N ILE A 526 -11.24 9.70 12.30
CA ILE A 526 -12.06 10.44 11.33
C ILE A 526 -11.70 10.01 9.91
N LEU A 527 -10.40 9.96 9.60
CA LEU A 527 -9.91 9.58 8.29
C LEU A 527 -10.26 8.13 7.91
N SER A 528 -10.10 7.20 8.86
CA SER A 528 -10.51 5.81 8.71
C SER A 528 -12.02 5.68 8.45
N SER A 529 -12.84 6.46 9.15
CA SER A 529 -14.29 6.46 8.99
C SER A 529 -14.72 6.98 7.61
N ILE A 530 -14.10 8.08 7.16
CA ILE A 530 -14.33 8.64 5.81
C ILE A 530 -13.97 7.62 4.73
N LEU A 531 -12.88 6.87 4.91
CA LEU A 531 -12.45 5.88 3.94
C LEU A 531 -13.40 4.69 3.82
N ILE A 532 -13.88 4.15 4.95
CA ILE A 532 -14.91 3.09 4.94
C ILE A 532 -16.18 3.61 4.26
N PHE A 533 -16.61 4.83 4.58
CA PHE A 533 -17.80 5.42 3.97
C PHE A 533 -17.66 5.61 2.46
N MET A 534 -16.50 6.09 1.99
CA MET A 534 -16.22 6.21 0.54
C MET A 534 -16.27 4.85 -0.16
N LEU A 535 -15.69 3.81 0.45
CA LEU A 535 -15.72 2.45 -0.08
C LEU A 535 -17.14 1.88 -0.17
N LEU A 536 -17.92 2.00 0.90
CA LEU A 536 -19.33 1.58 0.90
C LEU A 536 -20.13 2.31 -0.17
N THR A 537 -19.94 3.62 -0.29
CA THR A 537 -20.62 4.43 -1.32
C THR A 537 -20.22 3.99 -2.73
N ALA A 538 -18.94 3.72 -2.97
CA ALA A 538 -18.44 3.27 -4.26
C ALA A 538 -19.05 1.91 -4.65
N PHE A 539 -19.07 0.92 -3.75
CA PHE A 539 -19.69 -0.37 -4.04
C PHE A 539 -21.21 -0.30 -4.14
N THR A 540 -21.86 0.56 -3.35
CA THR A 540 -23.31 0.79 -3.47
C THR A 540 -23.65 1.35 -4.84
N GLY A 541 -22.89 2.35 -5.32
CA GLY A 541 -23.07 2.89 -6.67
C GLY A 541 -22.80 1.85 -7.76
N LEU A 542 -21.78 1.01 -7.58
CA LEU A 542 -21.43 -0.08 -8.49
C LEU A 542 -22.55 -1.14 -8.58
N LEU A 543 -23.08 -1.57 -7.43
CA LEU A 543 -24.20 -2.51 -7.37
C LEU A 543 -25.49 -1.90 -7.93
N TRP A 544 -25.73 -0.61 -7.67
CA TRP A 544 -26.85 0.09 -8.27
C TRP A 544 -26.76 0.06 -9.80
N TYR A 545 -25.57 0.31 -10.35
CA TYR A 545 -25.32 0.20 -11.78
C TYR A 545 -25.53 -1.23 -12.31
N LYS A 546 -25.07 -2.27 -11.59
CA LYS A 546 -25.32 -3.68 -11.96
C LYS A 546 -26.82 -4.00 -12.11
N HIS A 547 -27.64 -3.53 -11.17
CA HIS A 547 -29.05 -3.94 -11.07
C HIS A 547 -30.01 -3.02 -11.83
N TYR A 548 -29.65 -1.76 -12.06
CA TYR A 548 -30.52 -0.74 -12.65
C TYR A 548 -29.89 0.02 -13.83
N GLY A 549 -28.63 -0.26 -14.18
CA GLY A 549 -27.98 0.26 -15.37
C GLY A 549 -28.58 -0.36 -16.63
N PHE A 550 -29.01 0.50 -17.56
CA PHE A 550 -29.79 0.18 -18.76
C PHE A 550 -29.15 -0.83 -19.71
#